data_AF-A0A4R3N9Y8-F1
#
_entry.id   AF-A0A4R3N9Y8-F1
#
_cell.length_a   1.000
_cell.length_b   1.000
_cell.length_c   1.000
_cell.angle_alpha   90.00
_cell.angle_beta   90.00
_cell.angle_gamma   90.00
#
_symmetry.space_group_name_H-M   'P 1'
#
loop_
_entity.id
_entity.type
_entity.pdbx_description
1 polymer ?
#
loop_
_entity_poly.entity_id
_entity_poly.type
_entity_poly.pdbx_seq_one_letter_code
_entity_poly.pdbx_strand_id
1 'polypeptide(L)' 'MTTPSEALTDRIVLHLVETKLFLQEDAQKYRDKIATGTMKPEDWLLAIEKALQKGATHEH' A
#
# COMPACT_ATOMS: atom_id res chain seq x y z
N MET A 1 14.29 18.33 -1.73
CA MET A 1 14.92 17.15 -2.35
C MET A 1 14.24 15.93 -1.78
N THR A 2 13.78 15.01 -2.62
CA THR A 2 13.20 13.75 -2.17
C THR A 2 14.30 12.89 -1.56
N THR A 3 14.08 12.34 -0.37
CA THR A 3 15.05 11.44 0.26
C THR A 3 15.08 10.08 -0.47
N PRO A 4 16.18 9.31 -0.38
CA PRO A 4 16.22 7.95 -0.91
C PRO A 4 15.07 7.07 -0.40
N SER A 5 14.68 7.22 0.87
CA SER A 5 13.57 6.49 1.47
C SER A 5 12.23 6.85 0.83
N GLU A 6 11.98 8.13 0.57
CA GLU A 6 10.75 8.57 -0.12
C GLU A 6 10.72 8.07 -1.58
N ALA A 7 11.85 8.15 -2.29
CA ALA A 7 11.93 7.65 -3.67
C ALA A 7 11.71 6.13 -3.75
N LEU A 8 12.21 5.35 -2.78
CA LEU A 8 11.94 3.93 -2.68
C LEU A 8 10.46 3.67 -2.33
N THR A 9 9.90 4.47 -1.42
CA THR A 9 8.50 4.36 -1.00
C THR A 9 7.56 4.53 -2.18
N ASP A 10 7.80 5.50 -3.06
CA ASP A 10 6.97 5.70 -4.25
C ASP A 10 6.96 4.47 -5.17
N ARG A 11 8.11 3.79 -5.31
CA ARG A 11 8.21 2.55 -6.10
C ARG A 11 7.49 1.38 -5.43
N ILE A 12 7.60 1.24 -4.11
CA ILE A 12 6.91 0.20 -3.33
C ILE A 12 5.39 0.40 -3.44
N VAL A 13 4.93 1.62 -3.15
CA VAL A 13 3.51 1.98 -3.17
C VAL A 13 2.89 1.77 -4.55
N LEU A 14 3.58 2.19 -5.61
CA LEU A 14 3.14 1.95 -6.99
C LEU A 14 2.98 0.44 -7.26
N HIS A 15 4.00 -0.35 -6.91
CA HIS A 15 3.98 -1.80 -7.14
C HIS A 15 2.85 -2.50 -6.37
N LEU A 16 2.58 -2.09 -5.13
CA LEU A 16 1.49 -2.65 -4.32
C LEU A 16 0.11 -2.36 -4.91
N VAL A 17 -0.07 -1.19 -5.53
CA VAL A 17 -1.32 -0.84 -6.21
C VAL A 17 -1.47 -1.59 -7.54
N GLU A 18 -0.40 -1.65 -8.35
CA GLU A 18 -0.40 -2.37 -9.64
C GLU A 18 -0.68 -3.86 -9.47
N THR A 19 -0.17 -4.46 -8.39
CA THR A 19 -0.39 -5.87 -8.04
C THR A 19 -1.71 -6.10 -7.30
N LYS A 20 -2.54 -5.06 -7.11
CA LYS A 20 -3.82 -5.11 -6.39
C LYS A 20 -3.72 -5.59 -4.94
N LEU A 21 -2.54 -5.46 -4.33
CA LEU A 21 -2.35 -5.73 -2.90
C LEU A 21 -2.80 -4.54 -2.05
N PHE A 22 -2.74 -3.33 -2.61
CA PHE A 22 -3.23 -2.11 -1.98
C PHE A 22 -4.25 -1.42 -2.87
N LEU A 23 -5.22 -0.75 -2.24
CA LEU A 23 -6.02 0.27 -2.89
C LEU A 23 -5.23 1.58 -2.98
N GLN A 24 -5.54 2.41 -3.96
CA GLN A 24 -4.89 3.71 -4.13
C GLN A 24 -5.05 4.61 -2.89
N GLU A 25 -6.20 4.52 -2.20
CA GLU A 25 -6.46 5.24 -0.95
C GLU A 25 -5.60 4.75 0.22
N ASP A 26 -5.44 3.44 0.38
CA ASP A 26 -4.60 2.85 1.43
C ASP A 26 -3.11 3.13 1.15
N ALA A 27 -2.71 3.11 -0.12
CA ALA A 27 -1.38 3.51 -0.57
C ALA A 27 -1.00 4.93 -0.13
N GLN A 28 -1.92 5.89 -0.25
CA GLN A 28 -1.70 7.26 0.22
C GLN A 28 -1.68 7.33 1.76
N LYS A 29 -2.59 6.61 2.42
CA LYS A 29 -2.68 6.57 3.88
C LYS A 29 -1.43 6.00 4.55
N TYR A 30 -0.85 4.95 3.98
CA TYR A 30 0.29 4.23 4.58
C TYR A 30 1.65 4.71 4.06
N ARG A 31 1.71 5.65 3.11
CA ARG A 31 2.95 6.13 2.50
C ARG A 31 4.00 6.53 3.55
N ASP A 32 3.61 7.34 4.53
CA ASP A 32 4.50 7.81 5.60
C ASP A 32 5.02 6.64 6.47
N LYS A 33 4.15 5.70 6.82
CA LYS A 33 4.53 4.51 7.60
C LYS A 33 5.49 3.60 6.85
N ILE A 34 5.32 3.49 5.53
CA ILE A 34 6.24 2.72 4.67
C ILE A 34 7.59 3.43 4.58
N ALA A 35 7.60 4.76 4.37
CA ALA A 35 8.83 5.56 4.29
C ALA A 35 9.65 5.55 5.57
N THR A 36 8.97 5.56 6.72
CA THR A 36 9.60 5.53 8.05
C THR A 36 9.88 4.12 8.57
N GLY A 37 9.40 3.08 7.88
CA GLY A 37 9.53 1.69 8.33
C GLY A 37 8.69 1.36 9.57
N THR A 38 7.64 2.13 9.85
CA THR A 38 6.79 1.99 11.05
C THR A 38 5.50 1.22 10.78
N MET A 39 5.32 0.67 9.57
CA MET A 39 4.19 -0.22 9.25
C MET A 39 4.18 -1.44 10.16
N LYS A 40 3.07 -1.64 10.87
CA LYS A 40 2.85 -2.85 11.68
C LYS A 40 2.32 -3.99 10.82
N PRO A 41 2.49 -5.25 11.25
CA PRO A 41 1.88 -6.39 10.58
C PRO A 41 0.35 -6.25 10.42
N GLU A 42 -0.34 -5.69 11.42
CA GLU A 42 -1.79 -5.48 11.36
C GLU A 42 -2.19 -4.42 10.32
N ASP A 43 -1.37 -3.38 10.14
CA ASP A 43 -1.60 -2.37 9.10
C ASP A 43 -1.48 -3.00 7.70
N TRP A 44 -0.49 -3.90 7.50
CA TRP A 44 -0.32 -4.63 6.25
C TRP A 44 -1.51 -5.54 5.95
N LEU A 45 -1.93 -6.33 6.95
CA LEU A 45 -3.04 -7.27 6.82
C LEU A 45 -4.32 -6.53 6.41
N LEU A 46 -4.66 -5.45 7.11
CA LEU A 46 -5.88 -4.69 6.83
C LEU A 46 -5.90 -4.11 5.41
N ALA A 47 -4.77 -3.58 4.93
CA ALA A 47 -4.69 -3.04 3.57
C ALA A 47 -4.91 -4.12 2.50
N ILE A 48 -4.32 -5.30 2.70
CA ILE A 48 -4.47 -6.45 1.80
C ILE A 48 -5.88 -7.00 1.84
N GLU A 49 -6.48 -7.19 3.02
CA GLU A 49 -7.85 -7.68 3.16
C GLU A 49 -8.86 -6.78 2.45
N LYS A 50 -8.73 -5.46 2.58
CA LYS A 50 -9.56 -4.49 1.85
C LYS A 50 -9.38 -4.62 0.33
N ALA A 51 -8.14 -4.74 -0.13
CA ALA A 51 -7.85 -4.85 -1.56
C ALA A 51 -8.43 -6.15 -2.14
N LEU A 52 -8.28 -7.27 -1.43
CA LEU A 52 -8.89 -8.56 -1.78
C LEU A 52 -10.41 -8.50 -1.78
N GLN A 53 -11.03 -7.87 -0.78
CA GLN A 53 -12.48 -7.73 -0.69
C GLN A 53 -13.04 -6.91 -1.87
N LYS A 54 -12.35 -5.83 -2.26
CA LYS A 54 -12.73 -5.00 -3.42
C LYS A 54 -12.48 -5.70 -4.76
N GLY A 55 -11.45 -6.55 -4.83
CA GLY A 55 -11.15 -7.40 -5.98
C GLY A 55 -12.22 -8.47 -6.19
N ALA A 56 -12.61 -9.18 -5.13
CA ALA A 56 -13.64 -10.21 -5.14
C ALA A 56 -15.03 -9.69 -5.53
N THR A 57 -15.32 -8.40 -5.30
CA THR A 57 -16.58 -7.76 -5.70
C THR A 57 -16.65 -7.40 -7.19
N HIS A 58 -15.55 -7.50 -7.95
CA HIS A 58 -15.52 -7.26 -9.40
C HIS A 58 -15.54 -8.55 -10.25
N GLU A 59 -15.64 -9.73 -9.63
CA GLU A 59 -15.66 -11.04 -10.32
C GLU A 59 -17.05 -11.71 -10.35
N HIS A 60 -18.14 -10.93 -10.18
CA HIS A 60 -19.52 -11.41 -10.25
C HIS A 60 -20.32 -10.75 -11.38
#